data_AF-A0A2M4C7B3-F1
#
_entry.id   AF-A0A2M4C7B3-F1
#
_cell.length_a   1.000
_cell.length_b   1.000
_cell.length_c   1.000
_cell.angle_alpha   90.00
_cell.angle_beta   90.00
_cell.angle_gamma   90.00
#
_symmetry.space_group_name_H-M   'P 1'
#
loop_
_entity.id
_entity.type
_entity.pdbx_description
1 polymer ?
#
loop_
_entity_poly.entity_id
_entity_poly.type
_entity_poly.pdbx_seq_one_letter_code
_entity_poly.pdbx_strand_id
1 'polypeptide(L)'
;MLYKLHSRVRLLKWFAVLLLYCVEANNVQLCSEQESVDITNGTMDSDGNIDYNEVRYNASQYFHDGNVRRGCICLVRQCIHVCKAHNITRVEMTKLYANVADASGKISGKINLAADNRFHLILGEPHCEGDWSLQEQVHVNITSVGILCEVST
;
A
#
# COMPACT_ATOMS: atom_id res chain seq x y z
N MET A 1 1.78 9.70 -62.02
CA MET A 1 0.90 9.28 -60.90
C MET A 1 1.38 8.04 -60.12
N LEU A 2 2.45 7.34 -60.52
CA LEU A 2 2.93 6.12 -59.84
C LEU A 2 3.60 6.34 -58.47
N TYR A 3 4.17 7.53 -58.23
CA TYR A 3 4.95 7.83 -57.01
C TYR A 3 4.09 7.95 -55.73
N LYS A 4 2.79 8.24 -55.83
CA LYS A 4 1.90 8.39 -54.66
C LYS A 4 1.52 7.04 -54.03
N LEU A 5 1.49 5.95 -54.81
CA LEU A 5 1.07 4.63 -54.31
C LEU A 5 2.16 3.99 -53.43
N HIS A 6 3.43 4.17 -53.78
CA HIS A 6 4.55 3.53 -53.11
C HIS A 6 4.82 4.10 -51.70
N SER A 7 4.54 5.39 -51.51
CA SER A 7 4.67 6.08 -50.21
C SER A 7 3.63 5.57 -49.20
N ARG A 8 2.39 5.32 -49.62
CA ARG A 8 1.30 4.84 -48.75
C ARG A 8 1.55 3.41 -48.22
N VAL A 9 2.14 2.54 -49.05
CA VAL A 9 2.46 1.15 -48.65
C VAL A 9 3.62 1.10 -47.64
N ARG A 10 4.61 2.01 -47.75
CA ARG A 10 5.66 2.16 -46.74
C ARG A 10 5.09 2.61 -45.39
N LEU A 11 4.27 3.66 -45.38
CA LEU A 11 3.64 4.17 -44.15
C LEU A 11 2.79 3.11 -43.43
N LEU A 12 2.02 2.31 -44.17
CA LEU A 12 1.25 1.19 -43.62
C LEU A 12 2.13 0.11 -42.97
N LYS A 13 3.30 -0.21 -43.56
CA LYS A 13 4.25 -1.15 -42.96
C LYS A 13 4.83 -0.62 -41.65
N TRP A 14 5.18 0.67 -41.59
CA TRP A 14 5.69 1.28 -40.36
C TRP A 14 4.63 1.35 -39.24
N PHE A 15 3.37 1.66 -39.59
CA PHE A 15 2.25 1.62 -38.63
C PHE A 15 1.96 0.20 -38.12
N ALA A 16 2.02 -0.82 -38.99
CA ALA A 16 1.82 -2.21 -38.59
C ALA A 16 2.93 -2.70 -37.63
N VAL A 17 4.19 -2.30 -37.86
CA VAL A 17 5.30 -2.60 -36.95
C VAL A 17 5.13 -1.89 -35.60
N LEU A 18 4.64 -0.65 -35.59
CA LEU A 18 4.37 0.10 -34.35
C LEU A 18 3.22 -0.50 -33.53
N LEU A 19 2.17 -1.01 -34.18
CA LEU A 19 1.03 -1.67 -33.51
C LEU A 19 1.38 -3.07 -32.96
N LEU A 20 2.36 -3.76 -33.55
CA LEU A 20 2.90 -5.03 -33.05
C LEU A 20 3.85 -4.86 -31.85
N TYR A 21 4.26 -3.64 -31.53
CA TYR A 21 5.05 -3.28 -30.34
C TYR A 21 4.17 -2.78 -29.17
N CYS A 22 2.87 -3.08 -29.17
CA CYS A 22 2.07 -3.02 -27.96
C CYS A 22 2.52 -4.15 -27.01
N VAL A 23 3.64 -3.88 -26.35
CA VAL A 23 4.16 -4.64 -25.21
C VAL A 23 2.99 -4.82 -24.24
N GLU A 24 2.64 -6.07 -23.94
CA GLU A 24 1.76 -6.39 -22.82
C GLU A 24 2.28 -5.64 -21.60
N ALA A 25 1.46 -4.72 -21.08
CA ALA A 25 1.79 -3.99 -19.88
C ALA A 25 1.98 -5.01 -18.76
N ASN A 26 3.24 -5.33 -18.48
CA ASN A 26 3.61 -6.25 -17.42
C ASN A 26 3.00 -5.74 -16.12
N ASN A 27 2.47 -6.67 -15.33
CA ASN A 27 2.03 -6.46 -13.95
C ASN A 27 3.19 -5.90 -13.11
N VAL A 28 3.38 -4.59 -13.14
CA VAL A 28 4.37 -3.92 -12.30
C VAL A 28 3.84 -3.95 -10.88
N GLN A 29 4.51 -4.70 -10.03
CA GLN A 29 4.24 -4.71 -8.61
C GLN A 29 4.44 -3.30 -8.05
N LEU A 30 3.35 -2.71 -7.54
CA LEU A 30 3.34 -1.32 -7.06
C LEU A 30 3.81 -1.19 -5.61
N CYS A 31 3.50 -2.19 -4.78
CA CYS A 31 3.92 -2.26 -3.38
C CYS A 31 4.21 -3.71 -2.99
N SER A 32 4.86 -3.89 -1.84
CA SER A 32 5.12 -5.23 -1.30
C SER A 32 3.82 -5.94 -0.93
N GLU A 33 3.89 -7.27 -0.79
CA GLU A 33 2.73 -8.06 -0.36
C GLU A 33 2.20 -7.59 1.01
N GLN A 34 3.11 -7.25 1.93
CA GLN A 34 2.79 -6.79 3.29
C GLN A 34 2.05 -5.45 3.31
N GLU A 35 2.29 -4.60 2.31
CA GLU A 35 1.66 -3.28 2.14
C GLU A 35 0.42 -3.35 1.24
N SER A 36 0.04 -4.54 0.81
CA SER A 36 -1.08 -4.78 -0.10
C SER A 36 -2.21 -5.54 0.57
N VAL A 37 -3.43 -5.33 0.09
CA VAL A 37 -4.61 -6.12 0.46
C VAL A 37 -5.33 -6.60 -0.80
N ASP A 38 -5.94 -7.78 -0.74
CA ASP A 38 -6.76 -8.28 -1.83
C ASP A 38 -8.06 -7.47 -1.92
N ILE A 39 -8.21 -6.73 -3.01
CA ILE A 39 -9.39 -5.90 -3.32
C ILE A 39 -10.18 -6.45 -4.51
N THR A 40 -9.99 -7.72 -4.86
CA THR A 40 -10.65 -8.36 -6.01
C THR A 40 -12.17 -8.28 -5.90
N ASN A 41 -12.69 -8.43 -4.68
CA ASN A 41 -14.12 -8.34 -4.37
C ASN A 41 -14.61 -6.91 -4.09
N GLY A 42 -13.79 -5.88 -4.37
CA GLY A 42 -14.17 -4.48 -4.26
C GLY A 42 -15.15 -4.03 -5.36
N THR A 43 -15.89 -2.96 -5.09
CA THR A 43 -16.82 -2.37 -6.06
C THR A 43 -16.07 -1.33 -6.89
N MET A 44 -16.02 -1.53 -8.21
CA MET A 44 -15.39 -0.58 -9.14
C MET A 44 -16.43 0.41 -9.70
N ASP A 45 -16.08 1.68 -9.73
CA ASP A 45 -16.92 2.72 -10.36
C ASP A 45 -16.56 2.94 -11.85
N SER A 46 -17.22 3.92 -12.48
CA SER A 46 -16.98 4.27 -13.89
C SER A 46 -15.60 4.85 -14.17
N ASP A 47 -14.93 5.39 -13.15
CA ASP A 47 -13.62 6.03 -13.26
C ASP A 47 -12.48 5.05 -12.97
N GLY A 48 -12.81 3.79 -12.66
CA GLY A 48 -11.85 2.75 -12.29
C GLY A 48 -11.37 2.84 -10.84
N ASN A 49 -12.00 3.63 -9.98
CA ASN A 49 -11.74 3.58 -8.56
C ASN A 49 -12.42 2.37 -7.94
N ILE A 50 -11.84 1.81 -6.88
CA ILE A 50 -12.35 0.63 -6.20
C ILE A 50 -12.62 0.96 -4.74
N ASP A 51 -13.85 0.70 -4.30
CA ASP A 51 -14.23 0.75 -2.88
C ASP A 51 -14.18 -0.66 -2.28
N TYR A 52 -13.39 -0.85 -1.23
CA TYR A 52 -13.23 -2.11 -0.51
C TYR A 52 -12.96 -1.85 0.97
N ASN A 53 -13.75 -2.46 1.87
CA ASN A 53 -13.63 -2.31 3.33
C ASN A 53 -13.47 -0.85 3.80
N GLU A 54 -14.35 0.04 3.33
CA GLU A 54 -14.35 1.48 3.66
C GLU A 54 -13.10 2.24 3.18
N VAL A 55 -12.33 1.65 2.27
CA VAL A 55 -11.18 2.28 1.62
C VAL A 55 -11.45 2.41 0.13
N ARG A 56 -11.16 3.61 -0.38
CA ARG A 56 -11.24 3.92 -1.81
C ARG A 56 -9.84 3.95 -2.41
N TYR A 57 -9.62 3.14 -3.43
CA TYR A 57 -8.38 3.04 -4.18
C TYR A 57 -8.58 3.65 -5.56
N ASN A 58 -7.72 4.59 -5.95
CA ASN A 58 -7.67 5.05 -7.33
C ASN A 58 -6.88 4.07 -8.22
N ALA A 59 -6.96 4.23 -9.53
CA ALA A 59 -6.26 3.38 -10.50
C ALA A 59 -4.73 3.35 -10.33
N SER A 60 -4.14 4.35 -9.67
CA SER A 60 -2.70 4.41 -9.37
C SER A 60 -2.32 3.78 -8.02
N GLN A 61 -3.28 3.26 -7.26
CA GLN A 61 -3.10 2.69 -5.92
C GLN A 61 -3.37 1.18 -5.87
N TYR A 62 -3.61 0.54 -7.01
CA TYR A 62 -3.74 -0.91 -7.08
C TYR A 62 -3.05 -1.46 -8.33
N PHE A 63 -2.76 -2.76 -8.30
CA PHE A 63 -2.15 -3.48 -9.41
C PHE A 63 -2.72 -4.90 -9.50
N HIS A 64 -2.47 -5.55 -10.63
CA HIS A 64 -2.82 -6.95 -10.83
C HIS A 64 -1.62 -7.84 -10.50
N ASP A 65 -1.85 -8.88 -9.70
CA ASP A 65 -0.88 -9.91 -9.34
C ASP A 65 -1.50 -11.26 -9.74
N GLY A 66 -1.27 -11.66 -11.00
CA GLY A 66 -1.99 -12.76 -11.62
C GLY A 66 -3.49 -12.48 -11.69
N ASN A 67 -4.29 -13.32 -11.01
CA ASN A 67 -5.75 -13.20 -10.95
C ASN A 67 -6.23 -12.35 -9.75
N VAL A 68 -5.31 -11.90 -8.88
CA VAL A 68 -5.65 -11.12 -7.70
C VAL A 68 -5.46 -9.65 -8.01
N ARG A 69 -6.44 -8.83 -7.65
CA ARG A 69 -6.27 -7.37 -7.66
C ARG A 69 -5.83 -6.93 -6.27
N ARG A 70 -4.62 -6.37 -6.18
CA ARG A 70 -4.01 -5.94 -4.92
C ARG A 70 -4.05 -4.42 -4.79
N GLY A 71 -4.64 -3.92 -3.71
CA GLY A 71 -4.65 -2.50 -3.35
C GLY A 71 -3.52 -2.18 -2.38
N CYS A 72 -2.70 -1.18 -2.72
CA CYS A 72 -1.60 -0.70 -1.88
C CYS A 72 -2.15 0.21 -0.77
N ILE A 73 -2.51 -0.40 0.36
CA ILE A 73 -3.17 0.30 1.46
C ILE A 73 -2.30 1.39 2.08
N CYS A 74 -0.97 1.25 2.04
CA CYS A 74 -0.03 2.25 2.55
C CYS A 74 0.06 3.53 1.71
N LEU A 75 -0.47 3.51 0.48
CA LEU A 75 -0.63 4.72 -0.34
C LEU A 75 -1.94 5.47 -0.03
N VAL A 76 -2.81 4.87 0.79
CA VAL A 76 -4.12 5.43 1.18
C VAL A 76 -4.18 5.75 2.67
N ARG A 77 -3.54 4.92 3.51
CA ARG A 77 -3.46 5.04 4.96
C ARG A 77 -2.01 5.08 5.43
N GLN A 78 -1.77 5.59 6.63
CA GLN A 78 -0.45 5.52 7.24
C GLN A 78 -0.18 4.09 7.72
N CYS A 79 0.78 3.42 7.08
CA CYS A 79 1.21 2.10 7.54
C CYS A 79 2.16 2.19 8.73
N ILE A 80 1.97 1.29 9.69
CA ILE A 80 2.81 1.18 10.89
C ILE A 80 3.28 -0.26 10.99
N HIS A 81 4.60 -0.44 11.02
CA HIS A 81 5.19 -1.75 11.25
C HIS A 81 5.16 -2.07 12.74
N VAL A 82 4.56 -3.21 13.08
CA VAL A 82 4.49 -3.71 14.45
C VAL A 82 5.23 -5.04 14.50
N CYS A 83 6.28 -5.11 15.32
CA CYS A 83 6.97 -6.37 15.58
C CYS A 83 5.99 -7.36 16.23
N LYS A 84 5.99 -8.59 15.72
CA LYS A 84 5.10 -9.64 16.21
C LYS A 84 5.56 -10.05 17.60
N ALA A 85 4.82 -9.68 18.64
CA ALA A 85 4.94 -10.35 19.93
C ALA A 85 4.54 -11.82 19.75
N HIS A 86 5.29 -12.74 20.38
CA HIS A 86 4.99 -14.16 20.34
C HIS A 86 3.50 -14.38 20.68
N ASN A 87 2.75 -15.02 19.77
CA ASN A 87 1.32 -15.37 19.90
C ASN A 87 0.28 -14.28 19.58
N ILE A 88 0.62 -13.15 18.96
CA ILE A 88 -0.40 -12.23 18.46
C ILE A 88 -0.62 -12.41 16.96
N THR A 89 -1.83 -12.80 16.58
CA THR A 89 -2.30 -12.77 15.19
C THR A 89 -2.94 -11.41 14.85
N ARG A 90 -3.02 -11.09 13.56
CA ARG A 90 -3.70 -9.88 13.06
C ARG A 90 -5.15 -9.76 13.54
N VAL A 91 -5.78 -10.90 13.78
CA VAL A 91 -7.18 -11.01 14.23
C VAL A 91 -7.32 -10.65 15.71
N GLU A 92 -6.28 -10.88 16.52
CA GLU A 92 -6.32 -10.65 17.97
C GLU A 92 -5.93 -9.22 18.37
N MET A 93 -5.23 -8.51 17.49
CA MET A 93 -4.76 -7.13 17.71
C MET A 93 -5.90 -6.11 17.51
N THR A 94 -6.90 -6.14 18.39
CA THR A 94 -8.05 -5.22 18.37
C THR A 94 -7.76 -3.88 19.05
N LYS A 95 -6.69 -3.80 19.85
CA LYS A 95 -6.33 -2.63 20.65
C LYS A 95 -4.81 -2.44 20.64
N LEU A 96 -4.35 -1.33 20.07
CA LEU A 96 -2.97 -0.87 20.14
C LEU A 96 -2.98 0.64 20.35
N TYR A 97 -2.67 1.09 21.57
CA TYR A 97 -2.72 2.51 21.90
C TYR A 97 -1.34 3.16 21.83
N ALA A 98 -1.24 4.31 21.20
CA ALA A 98 -0.01 5.09 21.13
C ALA A 98 -0.28 6.60 21.22
N ASN A 99 0.76 7.36 21.56
CA ASN A 99 0.75 8.80 21.46
C ASN A 99 1.17 9.18 20.03
N VAL A 100 0.29 9.88 19.32
CA VAL A 100 0.59 10.34 17.96
C VAL A 100 0.99 11.80 18.02
N ALA A 101 2.21 12.11 17.59
CA ALA A 101 2.63 13.49 17.39
C ALA A 101 2.27 13.94 15.96
N ASP A 102 1.82 15.18 15.81
CA ASP A 102 1.68 15.78 14.49
C ASP A 102 3.05 16.20 13.91
N ALA A 103 3.03 16.74 12.69
CA ALA A 103 4.26 17.19 12.02
C ALA A 103 5.01 18.30 12.78
N SER A 104 4.36 18.99 13.72
CA SER A 104 4.99 19.99 14.59
C SER A 104 5.57 19.39 15.88
N GLY A 105 5.48 18.07 16.06
CA GLY A 105 5.89 17.37 17.27
C GLY A 105 4.89 17.49 18.42
N LYS A 106 3.72 18.09 18.19
CA LYS A 106 2.69 18.23 19.21
C LYS A 106 1.94 16.91 19.38
N ILE A 107 1.93 16.40 20.60
CA ILE A 107 1.22 15.16 20.93
C ILE A 107 -0.29 15.42 20.88
N SER A 108 -0.97 14.69 20.00
CA SER A 108 -2.42 14.77 19.75
C SER A 108 -3.26 13.85 20.66
N GLY A 109 -2.62 13.17 21.61
CA GLY A 109 -3.25 12.31 22.61
C GLY A 109 -3.11 10.82 22.32
N LYS A 110 -3.69 9.99 23.21
CA LYS A 110 -3.66 8.53 23.13
C LYS A 110 -4.73 8.03 22.15
N ILE A 111 -4.32 7.32 21.10
CA ILE A 111 -5.20 6.85 20.03
C ILE A 111 -5.05 5.34 19.87
N ASN A 112 -6.16 4.62 19.63
CA ASN A 112 -6.13 3.20 19.28
C ASN A 112 -5.82 3.04 17.79
N LEU A 113 -4.55 2.81 17.44
CA LEU A 113 -4.07 2.63 16.07
C LEU A 113 -4.75 1.46 15.35
N ALA A 114 -5.15 0.41 16.08
CA ALA A 114 -5.78 -0.77 15.50
C ALA A 114 -7.24 -0.52 15.07
N ALA A 115 -7.92 0.46 15.69
CA ALA A 115 -9.31 0.78 15.41
C ALA A 115 -9.48 2.07 14.59
N ASP A 116 -8.45 2.90 14.49
CA ASP A 116 -8.49 4.16 13.76
C ASP A 116 -8.21 3.92 12.26
N ASN A 117 -9.15 4.34 11.42
CA ASN A 117 -9.12 4.10 9.97
C ASN A 117 -8.02 4.87 9.23
N ARG A 118 -7.30 5.77 9.90
CA ARG A 118 -6.14 6.47 9.32
C ARG A 118 -4.91 5.60 9.26
N PHE A 119 -4.86 4.52 10.05
CA PHE A 119 -3.70 3.66 10.17
C PHE A 119 -3.96 2.28 9.57
N HIS A 120 -2.87 1.62 9.18
CA HIS A 120 -2.86 0.22 8.79
C HIS A 120 -1.68 -0.48 9.45
N LEU A 121 -1.95 -1.51 10.26
CA LEU A 121 -0.89 -2.24 10.95
C LEU A 121 -0.35 -3.35 10.05
N ILE A 122 0.96 -3.30 9.81
CA ILE A 122 1.72 -4.34 9.13
C ILE A 122 2.42 -5.16 10.21
N LEU A 123 2.03 -6.43 10.32
CA LEU A 123 2.71 -7.40 11.19
C LEU A 123 3.81 -8.08 10.39
N GLY A 124 5.05 -7.95 10.82
CA GLY A 124 6.17 -8.59 10.13
C GLY A 124 7.52 -8.28 10.77
N GLU A 125 8.54 -8.99 10.32
CA GLU A 125 9.94 -8.85 10.75
C GLU A 125 10.76 -8.16 9.66
N PRO A 126 10.83 -6.83 9.54
CA PRO A 126 11.88 -6.27 8.70
C PRO A 126 13.21 -6.31 9.46
N HIS A 127 13.24 -5.83 10.71
CA HIS A 127 14.44 -5.69 11.53
C HIS A 127 14.09 -5.56 13.02
N CYS A 128 13.46 -6.58 13.63
CA CYS A 128 13.23 -6.60 15.08
C CYS A 128 14.51 -7.03 15.85
N GLU A 129 15.70 -6.61 15.40
CA GLU A 129 16.96 -6.85 16.12
C GLU A 129 17.12 -5.79 17.21
N GLY A 130 16.81 -6.20 18.44
CA GLY A 130 16.86 -5.39 19.64
C GLY A 130 16.17 -6.15 20.76
N ASP A 131 16.62 -5.95 22.00
CA ASP A 131 16.01 -6.56 23.18
C ASP A 131 14.68 -5.82 23.50
N TRP A 132 13.66 -6.07 22.68
CA TRP A 132 12.34 -5.46 22.84
C TRP A 132 11.63 -6.16 23.99
N SER A 133 11.80 -5.61 25.19
CA SER A 133 11.05 -6.09 26.35
C SER A 133 9.53 -5.96 26.07
N LEU A 134 8.80 -7.06 26.27
CA LEU A 134 7.34 -7.09 26.26
C LEU A 134 6.86 -6.24 27.44
N GLN A 135 6.82 -4.93 27.26
CA GLN A 135 6.42 -4.02 28.32
C GLN A 135 4.96 -3.65 28.10
N GLU A 136 4.11 -4.14 29.02
CA GLU A 136 2.68 -3.83 29.04
C GLU A 136 2.49 -2.31 29.04
N GLN A 137 1.94 -1.79 27.94
CA GLN A 137 1.45 -0.41 27.81
C GLN A 137 2.51 0.71 27.90
N VAL A 138 3.62 0.59 27.17
CA VAL A 138 4.54 1.72 27.00
C VAL A 138 4.01 2.69 25.93
N HIS A 139 4.12 3.97 26.24
CA HIS A 139 3.82 5.09 25.35
C HIS A 139 4.77 5.06 24.17
N VAL A 140 4.31 4.58 23.01
CA VAL A 140 5.13 4.60 21.79
C VAL A 140 4.87 5.89 21.03
N ASN A 141 5.94 6.58 20.64
CA ASN A 141 5.86 7.72 19.74
C ASN A 141 5.97 7.21 18.30
N ILE A 142 4.96 7.52 17.48
CA ILE A 142 5.01 7.27 16.05
C ILE A 142 5.61 8.49 15.37
N THR A 143 6.72 8.29 14.67
CA THR A 143 7.28 9.31 13.77
C THR A 143 6.51 9.31 12.44
N SER A 144 6.64 10.38 11.65
CA SER A 144 6.01 10.50 10.32
C SER A 144 6.39 9.40 9.33
N VAL A 145 7.42 8.60 9.64
CA VAL A 145 7.89 7.46 8.84
C VAL A 145 7.15 6.15 9.20
N GLY A 146 6.27 6.16 10.21
CA GLY A 146 5.51 4.97 10.61
C GLY A 146 6.31 3.94 11.41
N ILE A 147 7.48 4.34 11.93
CA ILE A 147 8.31 3.50 12.80
C ILE A 147 7.94 3.79 14.26
N LEU A 148 7.67 2.71 15.00
CA LEU A 148 7.48 2.72 16.44
C LEU A 148 8.85 2.77 17.12
N CYS A 149 9.21 3.90 17.72
CA CYS A 149 10.44 4.04 18.51
C CYS A 149 10.10 4.06 20.01
N GLU A 150 10.85 3.29 20.81
CA GLU A 150 10.83 3.37 22.26
C GLU A 150 11.35 4.75 22.72
N VAL A 151 10.67 5.36 23.71
CA VAL A 151 11.15 6.58 24.36
C VAL A 151 11.60 6.18 25.76
N SER A 152 12.92 6.10 25.97
CA SER A 152 13.48 6.02 27.33
C SER A 152 13.26 7.38 28.01
N THR A 153 12.50 7.39 29.10
CA THR A 153 12.39 8.53 30.03
C THR A 153 13.48 8.46 31.09
#